data_AF-A0A645B6Y9-F1
#
_entry.id   AF-A0A645B6Y9-F1
#
_cell.length_a   1.000
_cell.length_b   1.000
_cell.length_c   1.000
_cell.angle_alpha   90.00
_cell.angle_beta   90.00
_cell.angle_gamma   90.00
#
_symmetry.space_group_name_H-M   'P 1'
#
loop_
_entity.id
_entity.type
_entity.pdbx_description
1 polymer ?
#
loop_
_entity_poly.entity_id
_entity_poly.type
_entity_poly.pdbx_seq_one_letter_code
_entity_poly.pdbx_strand_id
1 'polypeptide(L)'
;MPRKKFDVKHYIPITEETVFDLGGISIRVISAPGHTPGSCIFVDDEHKVLFMGDAVGNGGVSAWLWLPGCLKTSAYRDSLTVLQEKLKPYEAYAFLGGHRPQTLPTEDAPEGFPLNLQTVRDMYTLCGKMLDHSIEPVGKQKQFILTVWQYAYGITGMWVRKSMIG
;
A
#
# COMPACT_ATOMS: atom_id res chain seq x y z
N MET A 1 5.66 1.41 -23.71
CA MET A 1 5.72 2.87 -23.61
C MET A 1 7.10 3.33 -24.02
N PRO A 2 7.26 4.37 -24.86
CA PRO A 2 8.59 4.92 -25.12
C PRO A 2 9.22 5.37 -23.80
N ARG A 3 10.52 5.13 -23.62
CA ARG A 3 11.28 5.60 -22.44
C ARG A 3 11.32 7.13 -22.49
N LYS A 4 10.33 7.78 -21.90
CA LYS A 4 10.35 9.22 -21.65
C LYS A 4 11.55 9.47 -20.74
N LYS A 5 12.58 10.14 -21.25
CA LYS A 5 13.72 10.58 -20.44
C LYS A 5 13.25 11.78 -19.65
N PHE A 6 13.11 11.61 -18.33
CA PHE A 6 12.90 12.73 -17.43
C PHE A 6 14.25 13.37 -17.16
N ASP A 7 14.30 14.71 -17.19
CA ASP A 7 15.50 15.45 -16.83
C ASP A 7 15.61 15.49 -15.30
N VAL A 8 16.12 14.40 -14.73
CA VAL A 8 16.13 14.14 -13.28
C VAL A 8 16.91 15.20 -12.49
N LYS A 9 17.77 16.00 -13.14
CA LYS A 9 18.53 17.08 -12.49
C LYS A 9 17.64 18.21 -11.95
N HIS A 10 16.39 18.29 -12.41
CA HIS A 10 15.39 19.26 -11.94
C HIS A 10 14.49 18.71 -10.83
N TYR A 11 14.78 17.51 -10.32
CA TYR A 11 14.03 16.88 -9.24
C TYR A 11 14.92 16.74 -8.01
N ILE A 12 14.34 16.99 -6.85
CA ILE A 12 14.97 16.70 -5.56
C ILE A 12 14.50 15.30 -5.15
N PRO A 13 15.42 14.35 -4.90
CA PRO A 13 15.02 13.03 -4.42
C PRO A 13 14.40 13.16 -3.02
N ILE A 14 13.28 12.46 -2.83
CA ILE A 14 12.65 12.31 -1.53
C ILE A 14 13.22 11.02 -0.90
N THR A 15 13.72 11.14 0.32
CA THR A 15 14.30 10.05 1.10
C THR A 15 13.71 10.04 2.52
N GLU A 16 14.03 9.05 3.34
CA GLU A 16 13.53 9.01 4.73
C GLU A 16 14.17 10.11 5.61
N GLU A 17 15.28 10.70 5.19
CA GLU A 17 15.90 11.87 5.83
C GLU A 17 15.22 13.19 5.42
N THR A 18 14.31 13.15 4.44
CA THR A 18 13.61 14.35 3.98
C THR A 18 12.57 14.78 4.99
N VAL A 19 12.60 16.07 5.33
CA VAL A 19 11.56 16.76 6.11
C VAL A 19 11.10 17.98 5.34
N PHE A 20 9.80 18.09 5.09
CA PHE A 20 9.21 19.28 4.48
C PHE A 20 8.73 20.22 5.59
N ASP A 21 9.26 21.44 5.60
CA ASP A 21 8.72 22.53 6.42
C ASP A 21 7.65 23.28 5.63
N LEU A 22 6.41 23.21 6.11
CA LEU A 22 5.25 23.86 5.51
C LEU A 22 4.80 25.09 6.32
N GLY A 23 5.71 25.73 7.04
CA GLY A 23 5.43 26.92 7.85
C GLY A 23 4.95 26.56 9.24
N GLY A 24 5.72 25.72 9.94
CA GLY A 24 5.41 25.25 11.30
C GLY A 24 4.82 23.83 11.36
N ILE A 25 4.51 23.23 10.22
CA ILE A 25 4.16 21.81 10.10
C ILE A 25 5.35 21.09 9.46
N SER A 26 5.93 20.13 10.18
CA SER A 26 7.02 19.29 9.68
C SER A 26 6.46 17.98 9.15
N ILE A 27 6.59 17.75 7.85
CA ILE A 27 6.16 16.49 7.21
C ILE A 27 7.36 15.58 7.01
N ARG A 28 7.35 14.41 7.66
CA ARG A 28 8.41 13.39 7.55
C ARG A 28 8.02 12.29 6.57
N VAL A 29 9.01 11.56 6.08
CA VAL A 29 8.82 10.51 5.07
C VAL A 29 9.13 9.13 5.64
N ILE A 30 8.28 8.16 5.35
CA ILE A 30 8.50 6.72 5.59
C ILE A 30 8.44 6.01 4.24
N SER A 31 9.44 5.20 3.92
CA SER A 31 9.45 4.34 2.74
C SER A 31 8.43 3.21 2.90
N ALA A 32 7.63 2.97 1.85
CA ALA A 32 6.58 1.95 1.85
C ALA A 32 6.51 1.22 0.49
N PRO A 33 7.59 0.57 0.04
CA PRO A 33 7.65 -0.01 -1.29
C PRO A 33 6.70 -1.22 -1.41
N GLY A 34 6.04 -1.35 -2.56
CA GLY A 34 5.00 -2.37 -2.77
C GLY A 34 4.27 -2.14 -4.08
N HIS A 35 3.19 -1.34 -4.01
CA HIS A 35 2.46 -0.87 -5.18
C HIS A 35 3.40 -0.27 -6.23
N THR A 36 4.35 0.56 -5.79
CA THR A 36 5.55 0.90 -6.56
C THR A 36 6.80 0.77 -5.70
N PRO A 37 8.00 0.60 -6.30
CA PRO A 37 9.25 0.55 -5.54
C PRO A 37 9.60 1.87 -4.84
N GLY A 38 9.06 3.00 -5.31
CA GLY A 38 9.28 4.33 -4.73
C GLY A 38 8.11 4.84 -3.88
N SER A 39 7.15 3.99 -3.53
CA SER A 39 6.03 4.38 -2.66
C SER A 39 6.53 4.83 -1.30
N CYS A 40 5.93 5.89 -0.76
CA CYS A 40 6.24 6.45 0.55
C CYS A 40 4.97 6.96 1.25
N ILE A 41 5.09 7.14 2.55
CA ILE A 41 4.07 7.64 3.47
C ILE A 41 4.58 8.96 4.03
N PHE A 42 3.69 9.95 4.13
CA PHE A 42 3.98 11.23 4.76
C PHE A 42 3.37 11.29 6.15
N VAL A 43 4.17 11.69 7.14
CA VAL A 43 3.78 11.78 8.55
C VAL A 43 3.59 13.23 8.91
N ASP A 44 2.41 13.56 9.44
CA ASP A 44 2.07 14.83 10.05
C ASP A 44 1.80 14.59 11.55
N ASP A 45 2.80 14.89 12.39
CA ASP A 45 2.70 14.70 13.84
C ASP A 45 1.78 15.74 14.50
N GLU A 46 1.66 16.94 13.92
CA GLU A 46 0.83 18.05 14.45
C GLU A 46 -0.66 17.67 14.37
N HIS A 47 -1.09 17.16 13.21
CA HIS A 47 -2.49 16.76 13.00
C HIS A 47 -2.76 15.29 13.35
N LYS A 48 -1.73 14.52 13.69
CA LYS A 48 -1.80 13.07 13.95
C LYS A 48 -2.35 12.30 12.75
N VAL A 49 -1.78 12.53 11.58
CA VAL A 49 -2.22 11.96 10.29
C VAL A 49 -1.05 11.29 9.56
N LEU A 50 -1.35 10.15 8.92
CA LEU A 50 -0.48 9.52 7.93
C LEU A 50 -1.14 9.57 6.55
N PHE A 51 -0.44 10.10 5.56
CA PHE A 51 -0.85 10.02 4.16
C PHE A 51 -0.22 8.78 3.53
N MET A 52 -1.02 7.71 3.43
CA MET A 52 -0.56 6.37 3.10
C MET A 52 -0.36 6.11 1.60
N GLY A 53 -0.94 6.97 0.75
CA GLY A 53 -1.03 6.72 -0.69
C GLY A 53 -1.59 5.32 -0.96
N ASP A 54 -0.87 4.55 -1.78
CA ASP A 54 -1.30 3.22 -2.22
C ASP A 54 -0.57 2.08 -1.50
N ALA A 55 0.06 2.37 -0.37
CA ALA A 55 0.98 1.45 0.31
C ALA A 55 0.35 0.10 0.66
N VAL A 56 -0.88 0.09 1.19
CA VAL A 56 -1.61 -1.13 1.61
C VAL A 56 -3.05 -1.22 1.11
N GLY A 57 -3.43 -0.34 0.19
CA GLY A 57 -4.72 -0.33 -0.48
C GLY A 57 -4.73 0.71 -1.60
N ASN A 58 -5.35 0.42 -2.74
CA ASN A 58 -5.82 1.41 -3.71
C ASN A 58 -6.58 0.71 -4.85
N GLY A 59 -7.83 1.11 -5.06
CA GLY A 59 -8.69 0.67 -6.15
C GLY A 59 -10.06 0.24 -5.66
N GLY A 60 -10.55 0.92 -4.61
CA GLY A 60 -11.86 0.70 -4.03
C GLY A 60 -12.00 -0.57 -3.21
N VAL A 61 -10.97 -0.92 -2.41
CA VAL A 61 -10.90 -1.86 -1.25
C VAL A 61 -9.71 -2.84 -1.22
N SER A 62 -8.83 -2.82 -2.21
CA SER A 62 -7.70 -3.78 -2.29
C SER A 62 -6.45 -3.15 -2.89
N ALA A 63 -5.26 -3.53 -2.42
CA ALA A 63 -3.99 -3.08 -2.99
C ALA A 63 -3.78 -3.66 -4.40
N TRP A 64 -3.23 -2.86 -5.32
CA TRP A 64 -2.96 -3.31 -6.68
C TRP A 64 -1.48 -3.66 -6.84
N LEU A 65 -1.18 -4.96 -6.92
CA LEU A 65 0.17 -5.51 -7.14
C LEU A 65 0.27 -6.20 -8.51
N TRP A 66 -0.61 -5.84 -9.45
CA TRP A 66 -0.70 -6.45 -10.78
C TRP A 66 -0.07 -5.59 -11.90
N LEU A 67 0.15 -4.31 -11.68
CA LEU A 67 0.69 -3.37 -12.68
C LEU A 67 2.17 -3.65 -12.97
N PRO A 68 2.66 -3.27 -14.17
CA PRO A 68 4.09 -3.30 -14.46
C PRO A 68 4.87 -2.41 -13.48
N GLY A 69 5.90 -2.97 -12.85
CA GLY A 69 6.76 -2.25 -11.91
C GLY A 69 6.39 -2.42 -10.43
N CYS A 70 5.21 -2.97 -10.11
CA CYS A 70 4.89 -3.41 -8.74
C CYS A 70 5.93 -4.43 -8.24
N LEU A 71 6.11 -4.48 -6.92
CA LEU A 71 6.89 -5.55 -6.30
C LEU A 71 6.20 -6.91 -6.47
N LYS A 72 7.00 -7.98 -6.39
CA LYS A 72 6.47 -9.33 -6.18
C LYS A 72 5.91 -9.47 -4.76
N THR A 73 5.05 -10.45 -4.56
CA THR A 73 4.39 -10.70 -3.27
C THR A 73 5.40 -10.96 -2.14
N SER A 74 6.51 -11.66 -2.41
CA SER A 74 7.60 -11.86 -1.44
C SER A 74 8.25 -10.54 -0.99
N ALA A 75 8.76 -9.76 -1.94
CA ALA A 75 9.41 -8.48 -1.65
C ALA A 75 8.46 -7.45 -1.01
N TYR A 76 7.17 -7.48 -1.39
CA TYR A 76 6.16 -6.66 -0.73
C TYR A 76 5.93 -7.10 0.72
N ARG A 77 5.89 -8.41 1.01
CA ARG A 77 5.81 -8.94 2.38
C ARG A 77 7.02 -8.53 3.23
N ASP A 78 8.22 -8.56 2.67
CA ASP A 78 9.44 -8.12 3.36
C ASP A 78 9.36 -6.63 3.71
N SER A 79 8.90 -5.80 2.76
CA SER A 79 8.62 -4.38 2.99
C SER A 79 7.59 -4.17 4.12
N LEU A 80 6.49 -4.91 4.10
CA LEU A 80 5.44 -4.82 5.12
C LEU A 80 5.95 -5.18 6.53
N THR A 81 6.91 -6.11 6.62
CA THR A 81 7.57 -6.48 7.89
C THR A 81 8.29 -5.28 8.51
N VAL A 82 8.97 -4.48 7.69
CA VAL A 82 9.63 -3.25 8.15
C VAL A 82 8.59 -2.16 8.43
N LEU A 83 7.60 -2.04 7.55
CA LEU A 83 6.60 -0.99 7.62
C LEU A 83 5.77 -1.07 8.90
N GLN A 84 5.32 -2.27 9.31
CA GLN A 84 4.56 -2.43 10.55
C GLN A 84 5.32 -1.90 11.78
N GLU A 85 6.65 -2.08 11.84
CA GLU A 85 7.47 -1.62 12.96
C GLU A 85 7.59 -0.10 12.95
N LYS A 86 7.82 0.49 11.77
CA LYS A 86 7.88 1.94 11.59
C LYS A 86 6.55 2.62 11.93
N LEU A 87 5.43 1.92 11.77
CA LEU A 87 4.09 2.47 12.00
C LEU A 87 3.57 2.31 13.43
N LYS A 88 4.21 1.50 14.29
CA LYS A 88 3.80 1.32 15.70
C LYS A 88 3.63 2.64 16.48
N PRO A 89 4.53 3.63 16.38
CA PRO A 89 4.38 4.90 17.11
C PRO A 89 3.14 5.70 16.72
N TYR A 90 2.55 5.42 15.56
CA TYR A 90 1.43 6.15 14.99
C TYR A 90 0.12 5.37 15.05
N GLU A 91 0.01 4.30 15.84
CA GLU A 91 -1.20 3.46 15.88
C GLU A 91 -2.49 4.25 16.21
N ALA A 92 -2.37 5.37 16.92
CA ALA A 92 -3.46 6.29 17.24
C ALA A 92 -3.71 7.40 16.20
N TYR A 93 -2.96 7.45 15.10
CA TYR A 93 -3.09 8.46 14.05
C TYR A 93 -4.16 8.04 13.04
N ALA A 94 -4.72 9.02 12.32
CA ALA A 94 -5.59 8.73 11.20
C ALA A 94 -4.76 8.32 9.97
N PHE A 95 -5.06 7.16 9.37
CA PHE A 95 -4.37 6.72 8.16
C PHE A 95 -5.25 7.05 6.94
N LEU A 96 -4.77 7.93 6.08
CA LEU A 96 -5.47 8.39 4.88
C LEU A 96 -4.88 7.69 3.65
N GLY A 97 -5.61 6.70 3.13
CA GLY A 97 -5.29 6.07 1.85
C GLY A 97 -5.44 7.02 0.66
N GLY A 98 -4.85 6.66 -0.48
CA GLY A 98 -4.91 7.46 -1.71
C GLY A 98 -6.30 7.52 -2.35
N HIS A 99 -7.18 6.57 -2.04
CA HIS A 99 -8.48 6.40 -2.69
C HIS A 99 -9.56 5.89 -1.73
N ARG A 100 -10.83 6.04 -2.12
CA ARG A 100 -11.98 5.40 -1.48
C ARG A 100 -12.60 4.32 -2.38
N PRO A 101 -13.28 3.32 -1.82
CA PRO A 101 -13.25 2.89 -0.40
C PRO A 101 -11.87 2.35 0.06
N GLN A 102 -11.58 2.41 1.38
CA GLN A 102 -10.22 2.21 1.93
C GLN A 102 -9.92 0.76 2.37
N THR A 103 -10.70 0.21 3.30
CA THR A 103 -10.66 -1.23 3.69
C THR A 103 -11.80 -2.00 3.03
N LEU A 104 -11.85 -3.34 3.16
CA LEU A 104 -12.95 -4.15 2.62
C LEU A 104 -14.32 -3.68 3.15
N PRO A 105 -15.36 -3.54 2.30
CA PRO A 105 -16.65 -3.07 2.74
C PRO A 105 -17.35 -4.12 3.58
N THR A 106 -18.13 -3.68 4.55
CA THR A 106 -19.04 -4.51 5.33
C THR A 106 -20.47 -3.95 5.22
N GLU A 107 -21.46 -4.69 5.73
CA GLU A 107 -22.84 -4.17 5.82
C GLU A 107 -22.90 -2.86 6.62
N ASP A 108 -22.12 -2.78 7.70
CA ASP A 108 -22.04 -1.59 8.56
C ASP A 108 -21.16 -0.45 7.99
N ALA A 109 -20.28 -0.77 7.03
CA ALA A 109 -19.40 0.20 6.38
C ALA A 109 -19.29 -0.09 4.87
N PRO A 110 -20.27 0.34 4.05
CA PRO A 110 -20.30 0.08 2.61
C PRO A 110 -19.14 0.73 1.83
N GLU A 111 -18.48 1.73 2.42
CA GLU A 111 -17.31 2.41 1.88
C GLU A 111 -16.00 1.94 2.55
N GLY A 112 -16.06 0.84 3.31
CA GLY A 112 -14.97 0.39 4.16
C GLY A 112 -14.69 1.34 5.33
N PHE A 113 -14.03 0.80 6.35
CA PHE A 113 -13.44 1.60 7.41
C PHE A 113 -12.16 2.31 6.93
N PRO A 114 -11.73 3.39 7.61
CA PRO A 114 -10.40 3.97 7.40
C PRO A 114 -9.28 2.93 7.56
N LEU A 115 -8.17 3.15 6.86
CA LEU A 115 -6.96 2.37 7.10
C LEU A 115 -6.52 2.50 8.58
N ASN A 116 -5.80 1.50 9.05
CA ASN A 116 -5.15 1.50 10.36
C ASN A 116 -3.97 0.51 10.36
N LEU A 117 -3.25 0.42 11.48
CA LEU A 117 -2.13 -0.50 11.60
C LEU A 117 -2.53 -1.97 11.41
N GLN A 118 -3.77 -2.34 11.78
CA GLN A 118 -4.28 -3.70 11.53
C GLN A 118 -4.39 -3.99 10.03
N THR A 119 -4.69 -3.00 9.19
CA THR A 119 -4.74 -3.18 7.74
C THR A 119 -3.38 -3.61 7.17
N VAL A 120 -2.28 -3.05 7.71
CA VAL A 120 -0.91 -3.40 7.33
C VAL A 120 -0.56 -4.81 7.80
N ARG A 121 -0.93 -5.15 9.06
CA ARG A 121 -0.72 -6.49 9.63
C ARG A 121 -1.46 -7.57 8.84
N ASP A 122 -2.72 -7.33 8.50
CA ASP A 122 -3.54 -8.25 7.70
C ASP A 122 -2.96 -8.41 6.29
N MET A 123 -2.44 -7.33 5.69
CA MET A 123 -1.79 -7.41 4.38
C MET A 123 -0.51 -8.27 4.43
N TYR A 124 0.30 -8.12 5.47
CA TYR A 124 1.47 -8.97 5.69
C TYR A 124 1.06 -10.45 5.79
N THR A 125 0.02 -10.75 6.57
CA THR A 125 -0.51 -12.11 6.70
C THR A 125 -1.07 -12.63 5.37
N LEU A 126 -1.83 -11.80 4.64
CA LEU A 126 -2.36 -12.13 3.32
C LEU A 126 -1.24 -12.55 2.36
N CYS A 127 -0.16 -11.75 2.27
CA CYS A 127 0.99 -12.09 1.44
C CYS A 127 1.62 -13.43 1.86
N GLY A 128 1.77 -13.68 3.17
CA GLY A 128 2.27 -14.96 3.68
C GLY A 128 1.43 -16.16 3.22
N LYS A 129 0.11 -16.06 3.38
CA LYS A 129 -0.83 -17.10 2.97
C LYS A 129 -0.84 -17.34 1.46
N MET A 130 -0.62 -16.30 0.67
CA MET A 130 -0.53 -16.43 -0.79
C MET A 130 0.75 -17.13 -1.23
N LEU A 131 1.85 -16.87 -0.53
CA LEU A 131 3.17 -17.47 -0.80
C LEU A 131 3.23 -18.95 -0.39
N ASP A 132 2.57 -19.33 0.71
CA ASP A 132 2.50 -20.72 1.16
C ASP A 132 1.31 -21.52 0.58
N HIS A 133 0.50 -20.86 -0.25
CA HIS A 133 -0.70 -21.43 -0.90
C HIS A 133 -1.80 -21.89 0.07
N SER A 134 -1.85 -21.35 1.29
CA SER A 134 -2.90 -21.63 2.28
C SER A 134 -4.18 -20.78 2.10
N ILE A 135 -4.26 -19.97 1.03
CA ILE A 135 -5.44 -19.17 0.71
C ILE A 135 -5.76 -19.21 -0.78
N GLU A 136 -7.06 -19.30 -1.09
CA GLU A 136 -7.60 -19.25 -2.45
C GLU A 136 -8.10 -17.84 -2.80
N PRO A 137 -8.11 -17.45 -4.08
CA PRO A 137 -8.64 -16.16 -4.48
C PRO A 137 -10.15 -16.09 -4.32
N VAL A 138 -10.64 -14.94 -3.86
CA VAL A 138 -12.07 -14.66 -3.66
C VAL A 138 -12.73 -14.04 -4.90
N GLY A 139 -11.92 -13.59 -5.87
CA GLY A 139 -12.41 -12.91 -7.05
C GLY A 139 -11.43 -12.96 -8.22
N LYS A 140 -11.96 -12.68 -9.42
CA LYS A 140 -11.18 -12.65 -10.67
C LYS A 140 -11.73 -11.57 -11.58
N GLN A 141 -10.84 -10.82 -12.21
CA GLN A 141 -11.18 -9.80 -13.21
C GLN A 141 -10.22 -9.86 -14.40
N LYS A 142 -10.69 -9.40 -15.56
CA LYS A 142 -9.83 -9.08 -16.70
C LYS A 142 -9.48 -7.60 -16.65
N GLN A 143 -8.19 -7.30 -16.62
CA GLN A 143 -7.65 -5.96 -16.79
C GLN A 143 -6.91 -5.93 -18.12
N PHE A 144 -7.57 -5.41 -19.16
CA PHE A 144 -7.11 -5.52 -20.55
C PHE A 144 -6.85 -6.99 -20.95
N ILE A 145 -5.60 -7.31 -21.27
CA ILE A 145 -5.15 -8.68 -21.62
C ILE A 145 -4.74 -9.51 -20.40
N LEU A 146 -4.66 -8.90 -19.21
CA LEU A 146 -4.20 -9.55 -17.99
C LEU A 146 -5.37 -10.11 -17.21
N THR A 147 -5.20 -11.33 -16.68
CA THR A 147 -6.09 -11.85 -15.64
C THR A 147 -5.52 -11.50 -14.28
N VAL A 148 -6.33 -10.84 -13.46
CA VAL A 148 -5.99 -10.51 -12.07
C VAL A 148 -6.93 -11.25 -11.12
N TRP A 149 -6.39 -11.62 -9.97
CA TRP A 149 -7.08 -12.37 -8.93
C TRP A 149 -7.08 -11.55 -7.66
N GLN A 150 -8.23 -11.52 -7.00
CA GLN A 150 -8.37 -10.90 -5.70
C GLN A 150 -8.15 -11.95 -4.63
N TYR A 151 -7.28 -11.65 -3.69
CA TYR A 151 -7.16 -12.37 -2.43
C TYR A 151 -7.56 -11.42 -1.31
N ALA A 152 -8.18 -11.94 -0.26
CA ALA A 152 -8.69 -11.13 0.85
C ALA A 152 -8.43 -11.85 2.18
N TYR A 153 -8.06 -11.11 3.21
CA TYR A 153 -7.87 -11.63 4.56
C TYR A 153 -8.05 -10.49 5.56
N GLY A 154 -8.75 -10.78 6.66
CA GLY A 154 -9.09 -9.77 7.66
C GLY A 154 -9.84 -8.60 7.04
N ILE A 155 -9.32 -7.39 7.19
CA ILE A 155 -9.94 -6.15 6.67
C ILE A 155 -9.35 -5.66 5.34
N THR A 156 -8.48 -6.43 4.68
CA THR A 156 -7.79 -6.01 3.45
C THR A 156 -7.83 -7.04 2.33
N GLY A 157 -7.52 -6.58 1.12
CA GLY A 157 -7.38 -7.44 -0.05
C GLY A 157 -6.31 -6.97 -1.02
N MET A 158 -5.94 -7.84 -1.95
CA MET A 158 -4.93 -7.59 -2.96
C MET A 158 -5.35 -8.13 -4.32
N TRP A 159 -5.29 -7.27 -5.33
CA TRP A 159 -5.39 -7.66 -6.74
C TRP A 159 -4.00 -7.93 -7.30
N VAL A 160 -3.77 -9.16 -7.78
CA VAL A 160 -2.46 -9.61 -8.23
C VAL A 160 -2.57 -10.51 -9.48
N ARG A 161 -1.50 -10.58 -10.26
CA ARG A 161 -1.35 -11.65 -11.26
C ARG A 161 -0.70 -12.86 -10.59
N LYS A 162 -1.14 -14.08 -10.90
CA LYS A 162 -0.52 -15.29 -10.33
C LYS A 162 1.00 -15.35 -10.54
N SER A 163 1.51 -14.82 -11.66
CA SER A 163 2.95 -14.73 -11.95
C SER A 163 3.74 -13.79 -11.03
N MET A 164 3.07 -12.96 -10.22
CA MET A 164 3.67 -12.05 -9.24
C MET A 164 3.64 -12.65 -7.82
N ILE A 165 3.04 -13.82 -7.64
CA ILE A 165 3.03 -14.57 -6.38
C ILE A 165 4.29 -15.45 -6.37
N GLY A 166 5.27 -15.04 -5.58
CA GLY A 166 6.61 -15.62 -5.48
C GLY A 166 7.64 -14.54 -5.32
#